data_AF-A0A645CB72-F1
#
_entry.id   AF-A0A645CB72-F1
#
_cell.length_a   1.000
_cell.length_b   1.000
_cell.length_c   1.000
_cell.angle_alpha   90.00
_cell.angle_beta   90.00
_cell.angle_gamma   90.00
#
_symmetry.space_group_name_H-M   'P 1'
#
loop_
_entity.id
_entity.type
_entity.pdbx_description
1 polymer ?
#
loop_
_entity_poly.entity_id
_entity_poly.type
_entity_poly.pdbx_seq_one_letter_code
_entity_poly.pdbx_strand_id
1 'polypeptide(L)'
;MDGPVYVSYPEGAFRPAPAVAAQKRMVGASAGSTVSVPLEVRNPFRATAKVTVKDLAPVTLEPEATREIPISVTVPDGRSNGLFPLERSVRLESGDTALELTVPLAVNVGYPVAAGEKPAATIVLDTLDKVHELTFDPAIPRWKGPKDLSCVFAMTRDGGDLKLSIRVTDDRHVMNSSPADGWKDDSIQIGFQPLNGGLTELTLSGKDGKCTVYTHISPDPAARGEWSVPARLTRQGDVTHYEVSLPLAKLGISPEPGTLFRFAFLVNENDGQGRVRWIEWMGGIGRSKNPDEFGWAVLR
;
A
#
# COMPACT_ATOMS: atom_id res chain seq x y z
N MET A 1 36.76 -18.71 2.58
CA MET A 1 37.06 -19.00 4.01
C MET A 1 36.15 -18.08 4.79
N ASP A 2 34.93 -18.53 5.09
CA ASP A 2 33.94 -17.73 5.82
C ASP A 2 33.87 -18.23 7.26
N GLY A 3 34.99 -18.04 7.98
CA GLY A 3 35.02 -18.25 9.42
C GLY A 3 34.52 -16.99 10.14
N PRO A 4 33.96 -17.12 11.36
CA PRO A 4 33.60 -15.95 12.15
C PRO A 4 34.83 -15.06 12.41
N VAL A 5 34.68 -13.76 12.17
CA VAL A 5 35.68 -12.74 12.52
C VAL A 5 35.44 -12.32 13.96
N TYR A 6 36.43 -12.57 14.81
CA TYR A 6 36.43 -12.08 16.18
C TYR A 6 37.23 -10.78 16.24
N VAL A 7 36.57 -9.69 16.65
CA VAL A 7 37.23 -8.41 16.90
C VAL A 7 37.40 -8.24 18.41
N SER A 8 38.63 -8.01 18.86
CA SER A 8 38.96 -7.71 20.25
C SER A 8 39.36 -6.25 20.37
N TYR A 9 38.85 -5.56 21.39
CA TYR A 9 39.15 -4.17 21.69
C TYR A 9 39.38 -4.02 23.20
N PRO A 10 40.20 -3.04 23.63
CA PRO A 10 40.35 -2.70 25.04
C PRO A 10 39.00 -2.40 25.70
N GLU A 11 38.90 -2.65 27.00
CA GLU A 11 37.70 -2.32 27.78
C GLU A 11 37.33 -0.84 27.59
N GLY A 12 36.08 -0.57 27.21
CA GLY A 12 35.57 0.78 26.92
C GLY A 12 35.91 1.35 25.53
N ALA A 13 36.67 0.64 24.69
CA ALA A 13 36.99 1.07 23.32
C ALA A 13 35.86 0.79 22.31
N PHE A 14 34.92 -0.10 22.64
CA PHE A 14 33.67 -0.29 21.90
C PHE A 14 32.50 0.33 22.66
N ARG A 15 31.69 1.11 21.95
CA ARG A 15 30.45 1.68 22.47
C ARG A 15 29.34 1.50 21.44
N PRO A 16 28.21 0.88 21.81
CA PRO A 16 27.02 0.92 20.97
C PRO A 16 26.62 2.37 20.74
N ALA A 17 26.42 2.76 19.48
CA ALA A 17 25.93 4.07 19.11
C ALA A 17 24.83 3.91 18.05
N PRO A 18 23.91 4.89 17.91
CA PRO A 18 22.95 4.87 16.81
C PRO A 18 23.67 4.83 15.46
N ALA A 19 22.97 4.43 14.39
CA ALA A 19 23.52 4.45 13.04
C ALA A 19 24.10 5.84 12.71
N VAL A 20 25.26 5.88 12.07
CA VAL A 20 25.88 7.15 11.64
C VAL A 20 25.05 7.80 10.55
N ALA A 21 24.45 7.00 9.67
CA ALA A 21 23.53 7.47 8.66
C ALA A 21 22.43 6.44 8.39
N ALA A 22 21.18 6.89 8.29
CA ALA A 22 20.02 6.04 8.06
C ALA A 22 18.85 6.82 7.45
N GLN A 23 17.96 6.12 6.75
CA GLN A 23 16.66 6.70 6.39
C GLN A 23 15.82 6.88 7.65
N LYS A 24 15.47 8.13 7.97
CA LYS A 24 14.81 8.49 9.23
C LYS A 24 13.37 8.00 9.33
N ARG A 25 12.64 8.05 8.22
CA ARG A 25 11.23 7.68 8.15
C ARG A 25 10.89 7.05 6.82
N MET A 26 9.85 6.23 6.87
CA MET A 26 9.26 5.65 5.68
C MET A 26 8.72 6.76 4.76
N VAL A 27 8.94 6.59 3.46
CA VAL A 27 8.39 7.45 2.42
C VAL A 27 7.78 6.60 1.33
N GLY A 28 6.91 7.21 0.53
CA GLY A 28 6.31 6.56 -0.62
C GLY A 28 5.94 7.58 -1.67
N ALA A 29 5.80 7.07 -2.88
CA ALA A 29 5.58 7.86 -4.08
C ALA A 29 4.90 6.97 -5.12
N SER A 30 4.21 7.56 -6.09
CA SER A 30 3.76 6.80 -7.26
C SER A 30 4.88 6.67 -8.28
N ALA A 31 4.77 5.68 -9.17
CA ALA A 31 5.61 5.61 -10.36
C ALA A 31 5.59 6.95 -11.12
N GLY A 32 6.74 7.35 -11.68
CA GLY A 32 6.90 8.60 -12.41
C GLY A 32 6.94 9.87 -11.56
N SER A 33 6.92 9.74 -10.22
CA SER A 33 6.97 10.90 -9.33
C SER A 33 8.28 10.99 -8.54
N THR A 34 8.62 12.22 -8.14
CA THR A 34 9.79 12.53 -7.32
C THR A 34 9.37 12.74 -5.87
N VAL A 35 10.14 12.19 -4.93
CA VAL A 35 9.94 12.31 -3.49
C VAL A 35 11.25 12.65 -2.80
N SER A 36 11.17 13.37 -1.68
CA SER A 36 12.31 13.66 -0.81
C SER A 36 12.43 12.59 0.28
N VAL A 37 13.47 11.76 0.19
CA VAL A 37 13.81 10.76 1.22
C VAL A 37 14.69 11.41 2.29
N PRO A 38 14.28 11.40 3.58
CA PRO A 38 15.04 12.03 4.65
C PRO A 38 16.17 11.10 5.12
N LEU A 39 17.39 11.38 4.68
CA LEU A 39 18.61 10.75 5.18
C LEU A 39 19.07 11.49 6.43
N GLU A 40 19.00 10.85 7.58
CA GLU A 40 19.59 11.39 8.81
C GLU A 40 21.07 11.01 8.87
N VAL A 41 21.94 11.98 9.16
CA VAL A 41 23.38 11.78 9.34
C VAL A 41 23.80 12.39 10.68
N ARG A 42 24.47 11.61 11.52
CA ARG A 42 25.12 12.06 12.76
C ARG A 42 26.62 12.18 12.53
N ASN A 43 27.25 13.19 13.12
CA ASN A 43 28.70 13.23 13.24
C ASN A 43 29.18 12.36 14.42
N PRO A 44 29.89 11.24 14.18
CA PRO A 44 30.42 10.40 15.25
C PRO A 44 31.80 10.86 15.76
N PHE A 45 32.39 11.90 15.16
CA PHE A 45 33.71 12.40 15.53
C PHE A 45 33.60 13.40 16.69
N ARG A 46 34.68 13.49 17.48
CA ARG A 46 34.82 14.49 18.56
C ARG A 46 35.20 15.89 18.07
N ALA A 47 35.32 16.04 16.75
CA ALA A 47 35.59 17.30 16.08
C ALA A 47 34.56 17.50 14.97
N THR A 48 34.49 18.73 14.49
CA THR A 48 33.63 19.12 13.38
C THR A 48 33.93 18.25 12.14
N ALA A 49 32.88 17.74 11.51
CA ALA A 49 33.00 16.88 10.34
C ALA A 49 32.31 17.47 9.11
N LYS A 50 32.96 17.33 7.96
CA LYS A 50 32.37 17.60 6.65
C LYS A 50 31.67 16.34 6.16
N VAL A 51 30.38 16.43 5.93
CA VAL A 51 29.55 15.37 5.34
C VAL A 51 29.36 15.65 3.85
N THR A 52 29.71 14.69 3.02
CA THR A 52 29.48 14.70 1.57
C THR A 52 28.53 13.57 1.22
N VAL A 53 27.43 13.93 0.55
CA VAL A 53 26.49 12.98 -0.07
C VAL A 53 26.49 13.27 -1.56
N LYS A 54 26.52 12.22 -2.38
CA LYS A 54 26.58 12.36 -3.84
C LYS A 54 25.48 13.31 -4.35
N ASP A 55 25.85 14.17 -5.31
CA ASP A 55 24.97 15.14 -5.99
C ASP A 55 24.37 16.23 -5.08
N LEU A 56 24.88 16.39 -3.85
CA LEU A 56 24.45 17.42 -2.90
C LEU A 56 25.64 18.27 -2.43
N ALA A 57 25.34 19.51 -2.04
CA ALA A 57 26.33 20.38 -1.41
C ALA A 57 26.81 19.78 -0.07
N PRO A 58 28.12 19.79 0.23
CA PRO A 58 28.62 19.31 1.51
C PRO A 58 28.04 20.10 2.69
N VAL A 59 27.82 19.42 3.81
CA VAL A 59 27.34 20.05 5.05
C VAL A 59 28.33 19.80 6.17
N THR A 60 28.54 20.82 7.00
CA THR A 60 29.37 20.71 8.20
C THR A 60 28.49 20.37 9.40
N LEU A 61 28.95 19.42 10.23
CA LEU A 61 28.28 19.03 11.47
C LEU A 61 29.26 19.15 12.64
N GLU A 62 28.83 19.81 13.71
CA GLU A 62 29.55 19.83 14.98
C GLU A 62 29.60 18.42 15.61
N PRO A 63 30.49 18.17 16.58
CA PRO A 63 30.54 16.89 17.30
C PRO A 63 29.17 16.48 17.84
N GLU A 64 28.79 15.22 17.65
CA GLU A 64 27.49 14.64 18.04
C GLU A 64 26.25 15.27 17.38
N ALA A 65 26.41 16.30 16.54
CA ALA A 65 25.30 16.91 15.84
C ALA A 65 24.71 15.96 14.79
N THR A 66 23.39 16.07 14.60
CA THR A 66 22.64 15.30 13.62
C THR A 66 21.95 16.24 12.63
N ARG A 67 21.85 15.84 11.36
CA ARG A 67 21.16 16.59 10.33
C ARG A 67 20.37 15.68 9.40
N GLU A 68 19.17 16.12 9.06
CA GLU A 68 18.35 15.52 8.01
C GLU A 68 18.73 16.14 6.66
N ILE A 69 19.19 15.30 5.73
CA ILE A 69 19.58 15.66 4.38
C ILE A 69 18.49 15.12 3.41
N PRO A 70 17.77 15.99 2.70
CA PRO A 70 16.73 15.54 1.77
C PRO A 70 17.35 14.97 0.50
N ILE A 71 17.14 13.67 0.25
CA ILE A 71 17.57 12.99 -0.97
C ILE A 71 16.43 12.99 -1.97
N SER A 72 16.57 13.72 -3.06
CA SER A 72 15.61 13.68 -4.16
C SER A 72 15.69 12.32 -4.89
N VAL A 73 14.57 11.61 -4.94
CA VAL A 73 14.46 10.30 -5.60
C VAL A 73 13.29 10.32 -6.57
N THR A 74 13.56 10.04 -7.83
CA THR A 74 12.52 9.86 -8.86
C THR A 74 12.26 8.38 -9.04
N VAL A 75 11.02 7.96 -8.81
CA VAL A 75 10.59 6.58 -9.07
C VAL A 75 10.38 6.45 -10.59
N PRO A 76 11.01 5.47 -11.26
CA PRO A 76 10.81 5.26 -12.70
C PRO A 76 9.33 5.09 -13.07
N ASP A 77 8.97 5.50 -14.28
CA ASP A 77 7.66 5.19 -14.87
C ASP A 77 7.44 3.67 -14.95
N GLY A 78 6.17 3.26 -14.88
CA GLY A 78 5.79 1.84 -14.96
C GLY A 78 6.24 0.96 -13.80
N ARG A 79 6.89 1.52 -12.76
CA ARG A 79 7.31 0.75 -11.60
C ARG A 79 6.09 0.17 -10.87
N SER A 80 6.10 -1.14 -10.66
CA SER A 80 5.06 -1.84 -9.92
C SER A 80 5.03 -1.41 -8.45
N ASN A 81 3.86 -1.59 -7.83
CA ASN A 81 3.67 -1.36 -6.40
C ASN A 81 4.60 -2.26 -5.57
N GLY A 82 5.17 -1.72 -4.50
CA GLY A 82 6.13 -2.41 -3.64
C GLY A 82 7.37 -1.57 -3.35
N LEU A 83 8.49 -2.22 -2.99
CA LEU A 83 9.71 -1.52 -2.60
C LEU A 83 10.54 -1.08 -3.82
N PHE A 84 10.95 0.18 -3.85
CA PHE A 84 12.00 0.70 -4.73
C PHE A 84 13.25 0.99 -3.90
N PRO A 85 14.22 0.04 -3.85
CA PRO A 85 15.46 0.22 -3.12
C PRO A 85 16.44 1.07 -3.92
N LEU A 86 17.27 1.80 -3.21
CA LEU A 86 18.40 2.55 -3.75
C LEU A 86 19.48 2.69 -2.66
N GLU A 87 20.68 3.09 -3.05
CA GLU A 87 21.78 3.31 -2.11
C GLU A 87 22.31 4.74 -2.22
N ARG A 88 22.85 5.25 -1.12
CA ARG A 88 23.58 6.51 -1.08
C ARG A 88 24.90 6.35 -0.35
N SER A 89 25.97 6.79 -1.01
CA SER A 89 27.28 6.94 -0.39
C SER A 89 27.30 8.21 0.46
N VAL A 90 27.66 8.04 1.73
CA VAL A 90 27.84 9.12 2.70
C VAL A 90 29.28 9.09 3.18
N ARG A 91 30.00 10.19 2.98
CA ARG A 91 31.38 10.35 3.42
C ARG A 91 31.46 11.43 4.49
N LEU A 92 32.05 11.11 5.63
CA LEU A 92 32.30 12.05 6.72
C LEU A 92 33.81 12.22 6.88
N GLU A 93 34.31 13.45 6.89
CA GLU A 93 35.73 13.79 7.00
C GLU A 93 35.95 14.71 8.20
N SER A 94 36.87 14.34 9.09
CA SER A 94 37.24 15.09 10.29
C SER A 94 38.76 15.01 10.49
N GLY A 95 39.48 16.08 10.16
CA GLY A 95 40.95 16.07 10.10
C GLY A 95 41.44 15.04 9.08
N ASP A 96 42.36 14.17 9.50
CA ASP A 96 42.93 13.10 8.66
C ASP A 96 42.09 11.82 8.67
N THR A 97 40.96 11.80 9.38
CA THR A 97 40.08 10.64 9.45
C THR A 97 38.90 10.79 8.50
N ALA A 98 38.62 9.73 7.74
CA ALA A 98 37.44 9.64 6.89
C ALA A 98 36.64 8.37 7.22
N LEU A 99 35.32 8.50 7.21
CA LEU A 99 34.36 7.39 7.31
C LEU A 99 33.50 7.41 6.05
N GLU A 100 33.41 6.26 5.37
CA GLU A 100 32.58 6.11 4.18
C GLU A 100 31.56 4.99 4.41
N LEU A 101 30.30 5.30 4.12
CA LEU A 101 29.15 4.45 4.38
C LEU A 101 28.31 4.32 3.11
N THR A 102 27.83 3.11 2.84
CA THR A 102 26.76 2.88 1.87
C THR A 102 25.47 2.72 2.66
N VAL A 103 24.54 3.67 2.50
CA VAL A 103 23.28 3.72 3.22
C VAL A 103 22.16 3.23 2.31
N PRO A 104 21.49 2.11 2.63
CA PRO A 104 20.31 1.69 1.90
C PRO A 104 19.15 2.65 2.20
N LEU A 105 18.51 3.14 1.14
CA LEU A 105 17.26 3.88 1.20
C LEU A 105 16.19 3.12 0.43
N ALA A 106 14.93 3.43 0.72
CA ALA A 106 13.81 2.86 -0.01
C ALA A 106 12.64 3.83 -0.10
N VAL A 107 11.95 3.74 -1.24
CA VAL A 107 10.66 4.39 -1.49
C VAL A 107 9.61 3.30 -1.66
N ASN A 108 8.50 3.42 -0.94
CA ASN A 108 7.34 2.56 -1.16
C ASN A 108 6.56 3.08 -2.36
N VAL A 109 6.58 2.32 -3.46
CA VAL A 109 5.85 2.63 -4.67
C VAL A 109 4.39 2.31 -4.45
N GLY A 110 3.54 3.34 -4.44
CA GLY A 110 2.13 3.23 -4.11
C GLY A 110 1.20 3.67 -5.24
N TYR A 111 -0.04 3.18 -5.19
CA TYR A 111 -1.14 3.67 -6.03
C TYR A 111 -1.36 5.18 -5.73
N PRO A 112 -1.37 6.06 -6.75
CA PRO A 112 -1.60 7.49 -6.56
C PRO A 112 -3.09 7.80 -6.34
N VAL A 113 -3.45 8.25 -5.15
CA VAL A 113 -4.80 8.74 -4.86
C VAL A 113 -4.85 10.24 -5.12
N ALA A 114 -5.34 10.62 -6.30
CA ALA A 114 -5.46 12.02 -6.69
C ALA A 114 -6.60 12.74 -5.95
N ALA A 115 -6.42 14.04 -5.71
CA ALA A 115 -7.49 14.92 -5.28
C ALA A 115 -8.50 15.18 -6.40
N GLY A 116 -9.78 15.30 -6.03
CA GLY A 116 -10.89 15.61 -6.94
C GLY A 116 -11.51 14.39 -7.60
N GLU A 117 -12.15 14.59 -8.76
CA GLU A 117 -12.97 13.57 -9.41
C GLU A 117 -12.19 12.63 -10.33
N LYS A 118 -11.03 13.06 -10.84
CA LYS A 118 -10.28 12.30 -11.84
C LYS A 118 -9.21 11.43 -11.16
N PRO A 119 -9.24 10.10 -11.34
CA PRO A 119 -8.20 9.22 -10.81
C PRO A 119 -6.87 9.44 -11.54
N ALA A 120 -5.75 9.35 -10.80
CA ALA A 120 -4.41 9.40 -11.38
C ALA A 120 -3.96 8.06 -11.99
N ALA A 121 -4.62 6.97 -11.65
CA ALA A 121 -4.35 5.64 -12.17
C ALA A 121 -5.60 4.76 -12.07
N THR A 122 -5.57 3.61 -12.73
CA THR A 122 -6.54 2.53 -12.55
C THR A 122 -5.80 1.22 -12.29
N ILE A 123 -6.45 0.30 -11.58
CA ILE A 123 -6.02 -1.09 -11.46
C ILE A 123 -6.95 -1.92 -12.34
N VAL A 124 -6.37 -2.67 -13.27
CA VAL A 124 -7.11 -3.57 -14.16
C VAL A 124 -6.77 -5.00 -13.77
N LEU A 125 -7.80 -5.81 -13.51
CA LEU A 125 -7.69 -7.24 -13.25
C LEU A 125 -8.46 -7.98 -14.34
N ASP A 126 -7.75 -8.50 -15.33
CA ASP A 126 -8.31 -9.16 -16.52
C ASP A 126 -7.42 -10.32 -17.01
N THR A 127 -6.58 -10.86 -16.13
CA THR A 127 -5.61 -11.91 -16.45
C THR A 127 -5.71 -13.08 -15.48
N LEU A 128 -5.41 -14.28 -15.98
CA LEU A 128 -5.51 -15.53 -15.22
C LEU A 128 -4.63 -15.56 -13.96
N ASP A 129 -3.48 -14.86 -13.93
CA ASP A 129 -2.60 -14.80 -12.78
C ASP A 129 -3.18 -14.04 -11.57
N LYS A 130 -4.32 -13.35 -11.76
CA LYS A 130 -5.06 -12.68 -10.70
C LYS A 130 -6.22 -13.52 -10.16
N VAL A 131 -6.52 -14.64 -10.80
CA VAL A 131 -7.68 -15.49 -10.49
C VAL A 131 -7.29 -16.58 -9.50
N HIS A 132 -8.15 -16.78 -8.50
CA HIS A 132 -8.05 -17.85 -7.53
C HIS A 132 -9.31 -18.69 -7.51
N GLU A 133 -9.19 -19.94 -7.94
CA GLU A 133 -10.27 -20.92 -7.91
C GLU A 133 -10.42 -21.50 -6.48
N LEU A 134 -11.65 -21.51 -5.93
CA LEU A 134 -11.94 -22.14 -4.62
C LEU A 134 -12.18 -23.64 -4.76
N THR A 135 -12.79 -24.05 -5.86
CA THR A 135 -13.25 -25.42 -6.06
C THR A 135 -12.60 -25.99 -7.30
N PHE A 136 -11.97 -27.14 -7.16
CA PHE A 136 -11.58 -27.98 -8.28
C PHE A 136 -12.70 -29.00 -8.54
N ASP A 137 -13.87 -28.51 -8.94
CA ASP A 137 -15.01 -29.32 -9.36
C ASP A 137 -15.08 -29.29 -10.90
N PRO A 138 -14.95 -30.44 -11.59
CA PRO A 138 -15.07 -30.51 -13.04
C PRO A 138 -16.40 -29.98 -13.60
N ALA A 139 -17.45 -29.91 -12.79
CA ALA A 139 -18.76 -29.37 -13.17
C ALA A 139 -18.84 -27.84 -13.13
N ILE A 140 -17.87 -27.17 -12.50
CA ILE A 140 -17.76 -25.71 -12.46
C ILE A 140 -16.71 -25.30 -13.52
N PRO A 141 -17.11 -24.60 -14.59
CA PRO A 141 -16.16 -24.10 -15.58
C PRO A 141 -15.06 -23.27 -14.90
N ARG A 142 -13.82 -23.39 -15.37
CA ARG A 142 -12.76 -22.48 -14.97
C ARG A 142 -13.01 -21.10 -15.56
N TRP A 143 -12.35 -20.08 -15.00
CA TRP A 143 -12.41 -18.72 -15.55
C TRP A 143 -12.20 -18.67 -17.07
N LYS A 144 -13.20 -18.18 -17.81
CA LYS A 144 -13.24 -18.17 -19.29
C LYS A 144 -12.64 -16.90 -19.91
N GLY A 145 -12.06 -16.01 -19.12
CA GLY A 145 -11.46 -14.75 -19.56
C GLY A 145 -12.20 -13.52 -19.03
N PRO A 146 -11.81 -12.31 -19.47
CA PRO A 146 -12.29 -11.04 -18.87
C PRO A 146 -13.81 -10.79 -18.94
N LYS A 147 -14.53 -11.49 -19.83
CA LYS A 147 -15.99 -11.42 -19.92
C LYS A 147 -16.70 -12.29 -18.89
N ASP A 148 -16.00 -13.26 -18.33
CA ASP A 148 -16.46 -14.09 -17.23
C ASP A 148 -16.36 -13.30 -15.93
N LEU A 149 -15.14 -12.86 -15.59
CA LEU A 149 -14.87 -11.98 -14.47
C LEU A 149 -13.70 -11.05 -14.79
N SER A 150 -13.90 -9.74 -14.68
CA SER A 150 -12.82 -8.76 -14.67
C SER A 150 -13.19 -7.53 -13.85
N CYS A 151 -12.18 -6.74 -13.48
CA CYS A 151 -12.38 -5.55 -12.66
C CYS A 151 -11.51 -4.38 -13.11
N VAL A 152 -12.10 -3.19 -13.14
CA VAL A 152 -11.39 -1.91 -13.21
C VAL A 152 -11.68 -1.14 -11.93
N PHE A 153 -10.65 -0.92 -11.13
CA PHE A 153 -10.71 -0.18 -9.88
C PHE A 153 -10.05 1.19 -10.04
N ALA A 154 -10.71 2.23 -9.52
CA ALA A 154 -10.17 3.57 -9.39
C ALA A 154 -10.50 4.16 -8.03
N MET A 155 -9.58 4.97 -7.52
CA MET A 155 -9.70 5.66 -6.24
C MET A 155 -9.17 7.10 -6.34
N THR A 156 -9.95 8.04 -5.81
CA THR A 156 -9.58 9.45 -5.59
C THR A 156 -9.86 9.85 -4.14
N ARG A 157 -9.54 11.11 -3.79
CA ARG A 157 -9.92 11.72 -2.53
C ARG A 157 -10.63 13.05 -2.77
N ASP A 158 -11.71 13.29 -2.04
CA ASP A 158 -12.40 14.57 -2.05
C ASP A 158 -13.19 14.77 -0.75
N GLY A 159 -13.21 16.01 -0.24
CA GLY A 159 -14.01 16.38 0.93
C GLY A 159 -13.72 15.59 2.22
N GLY A 160 -12.54 14.98 2.37
CA GLY A 160 -12.20 14.11 3.52
C GLY A 160 -12.58 12.64 3.34
N ASP A 161 -13.06 12.24 2.16
CA ASP A 161 -13.39 10.87 1.82
C ASP A 161 -12.43 10.30 0.77
N LEU A 162 -12.20 8.99 0.84
CA LEU A 162 -11.83 8.20 -0.33
C LEU A 162 -13.06 7.96 -1.19
N LYS A 163 -12.96 8.24 -2.49
CA LYS A 163 -14.01 7.97 -3.47
C LYS A 163 -13.57 6.79 -4.32
N LEU A 164 -14.31 5.69 -4.25
CA LEU A 164 -14.06 4.47 -4.99
C LEU A 164 -15.00 4.38 -6.18
N SER A 165 -14.45 4.02 -7.34
CA SER A 165 -15.20 3.73 -8.56
C SER A 165 -14.71 2.40 -9.11
N ILE A 166 -15.55 1.37 -9.02
CA ILE A 166 -15.16 -0.01 -9.32
C ILE A 166 -16.15 -0.61 -10.32
N ARG A 167 -15.65 -0.98 -11.50
CA ARG A 167 -16.45 -1.61 -12.56
C ARG A 167 -16.08 -3.08 -12.64
N VAL A 168 -17.03 -3.95 -12.36
CA VAL A 168 -16.89 -5.40 -12.43
C VAL A 168 -17.64 -5.88 -13.66
N THR A 169 -16.96 -6.57 -14.56
CA THR A 169 -17.61 -7.36 -15.63
C THR A 169 -17.82 -8.76 -15.08
N ASP A 170 -19.05 -9.22 -15.12
CA ASP A 170 -19.47 -10.52 -14.60
C ASP A 170 -20.67 -11.03 -15.43
N ASP A 171 -20.54 -12.25 -15.98
CA ASP A 171 -21.56 -12.84 -16.85
C ASP A 171 -22.86 -13.19 -16.11
N ARG A 172 -22.80 -13.36 -14.77
CA ARG A 172 -23.94 -13.71 -13.93
C ARG A 172 -23.85 -13.14 -12.51
N HIS A 173 -24.50 -11.98 -12.32
CA HIS A 173 -24.61 -11.36 -11.00
C HIS A 173 -25.65 -12.04 -10.09
N VAL A 174 -25.16 -12.69 -9.04
CA VAL A 174 -25.87 -13.37 -7.95
C VAL A 174 -25.59 -12.65 -6.62
N MET A 175 -26.66 -12.17 -6.00
CA MET A 175 -26.62 -11.58 -4.66
C MET A 175 -27.86 -11.93 -3.86
N ASN A 176 -27.78 -12.92 -2.99
CA ASN A 176 -28.88 -13.43 -2.18
C ASN A 176 -28.58 -13.45 -0.67
N SER A 177 -27.30 -13.34 -0.32
CA SER A 177 -26.80 -13.35 1.06
C SER A 177 -27.16 -12.07 1.82
N SER A 178 -27.19 -12.19 3.15
CA SER A 178 -27.25 -11.01 4.03
C SER A 178 -25.99 -10.15 3.86
N PRO A 179 -25.99 -8.85 4.23
CA PRO A 179 -24.78 -8.03 4.21
C PRO A 179 -23.58 -8.65 4.93
N ALA A 180 -23.80 -9.32 6.07
CA ALA A 180 -22.75 -10.00 6.83
C ALA A 180 -22.17 -11.23 6.11
N ASP A 181 -22.93 -11.82 5.20
CA ASP A 181 -22.54 -12.98 4.39
C ASP A 181 -22.29 -12.62 2.92
N GLY A 182 -22.32 -11.32 2.56
CA GLY A 182 -22.23 -10.85 1.18
C GLY A 182 -20.98 -11.37 0.44
N TRP A 183 -19.92 -11.66 1.19
CA TRP A 183 -18.67 -12.26 0.70
C TRP A 183 -18.83 -13.66 0.08
N LYS A 184 -19.97 -14.33 0.25
CA LYS A 184 -20.32 -15.62 -0.36
C LYS A 184 -20.95 -15.51 -1.76
N ASP A 185 -21.26 -14.28 -2.16
CA ASP A 185 -21.92 -13.91 -3.42
C ASP A 185 -21.10 -12.85 -4.18
N ASP A 186 -21.60 -12.35 -5.31
CA ASP A 186 -20.90 -11.36 -6.15
C ASP A 186 -20.72 -10.03 -5.44
N SER A 187 -19.49 -9.82 -4.96
CA SER A 187 -19.16 -8.76 -4.02
C SER A 187 -17.68 -8.38 -4.13
N ILE A 188 -17.33 -7.25 -3.54
CA ILE A 188 -15.94 -6.78 -3.46
C ILE A 188 -15.54 -6.75 -2.00
N GLN A 189 -14.47 -7.44 -1.63
CA GLN A 189 -13.85 -7.27 -0.32
C GLN A 189 -12.65 -6.33 -0.43
N ILE A 190 -12.55 -5.33 0.46
CA ILE A 190 -11.48 -4.33 0.45
C ILE A 190 -10.90 -4.21 1.85
N GLY A 191 -9.58 -4.31 1.96
CA GLY A 191 -8.84 -4.07 3.19
C GLY A 191 -8.10 -2.75 3.14
N PHE A 192 -8.09 -1.99 4.24
CA PHE A 192 -7.29 -0.78 4.44
C PHE A 192 -6.48 -0.91 5.73
N GLN A 193 -5.22 -0.49 5.70
CA GLN A 193 -4.36 -0.43 6.88
C GLN A 193 -3.49 0.84 6.85
N PRO A 194 -3.76 1.84 7.69
CA PRO A 194 -2.88 2.98 7.88
C PRO A 194 -1.61 2.57 8.64
N LEU A 195 -0.63 3.47 8.70
CA LEU A 195 0.70 3.16 9.27
C LEU A 195 0.71 2.81 10.76
N ASN A 196 -0.36 3.13 11.49
CA ASN A 196 -0.51 2.74 12.89
C ASN A 196 -0.94 1.26 13.07
N GLY A 197 -1.19 0.53 11.97
CA GLY A 197 -1.51 -0.89 11.96
C GLY A 197 -3.00 -1.23 12.04
N GLY A 198 -3.89 -0.25 12.20
CA GLY A 198 -5.33 -0.47 12.33
C GLY A 198 -5.99 -1.05 11.07
N LEU A 199 -6.35 -2.34 11.06
CA LEU A 199 -6.98 -2.98 9.92
C LEU A 199 -8.49 -2.73 9.88
N THR A 200 -8.97 -2.23 8.74
CA THR A 200 -10.39 -2.22 8.38
C THR A 200 -10.62 -3.11 7.16
N GLU A 201 -11.55 -4.05 7.24
CA GLU A 201 -11.97 -4.88 6.10
C GLU A 201 -13.47 -4.71 5.85
N LEU A 202 -13.81 -4.40 4.61
CA LEU A 202 -15.16 -4.11 4.16
C LEU A 202 -15.58 -5.11 3.08
N THR A 203 -16.89 -5.37 3.00
CA THR A 203 -17.53 -5.98 1.82
C THR A 203 -18.48 -4.97 1.20
N LEU A 204 -18.35 -4.75 -0.11
CA LEU A 204 -19.31 -4.06 -0.95
C LEU A 204 -20.15 -5.10 -1.66
N SER A 205 -21.46 -5.09 -1.43
CA SER A 205 -22.39 -6.07 -2.01
C SER A 205 -23.70 -5.39 -2.36
N GLY A 206 -24.43 -5.93 -3.33
CA GLY A 206 -25.70 -5.34 -3.71
C GLY A 206 -26.30 -5.88 -4.99
N LYS A 207 -27.58 -5.54 -5.21
CA LYS A 207 -28.33 -5.78 -6.43
C LYS A 207 -29.47 -4.77 -6.53
N ASP A 208 -30.08 -4.66 -7.71
CA ASP A 208 -31.29 -3.85 -7.93
C ASP A 208 -31.14 -2.37 -7.51
N GLY A 209 -29.96 -1.79 -7.76
CA GLY A 209 -29.66 -0.39 -7.43
C GLY A 209 -29.28 -0.13 -5.96
N LYS A 210 -29.32 -1.14 -5.10
CA LYS A 210 -28.91 -1.03 -3.69
C LYS A 210 -27.48 -1.50 -3.52
N CYS A 211 -26.65 -0.67 -2.90
CA CYS A 211 -25.29 -1.01 -2.48
C CYS A 211 -25.20 -0.97 -0.96
N THR A 212 -24.70 -2.05 -0.37
CA THR A 212 -24.40 -2.14 1.06
C THR A 212 -22.90 -2.16 1.26
N VAL A 213 -22.43 -1.44 2.28
CA VAL A 213 -21.05 -1.50 2.78
C VAL A 213 -21.10 -2.17 4.16
N TYR A 214 -20.45 -3.31 4.31
CA TYR A 214 -20.42 -4.05 5.57
C TYR A 214 -18.99 -4.13 6.11
N THR A 215 -18.79 -3.71 7.35
CA THR A 215 -17.50 -3.75 8.04
C THR A 215 -17.33 -5.07 8.80
N HIS A 216 -16.44 -5.94 8.30
CA HIS A 216 -16.10 -7.21 8.96
C HIS A 216 -15.04 -7.04 10.05
N ILE A 217 -14.00 -6.27 9.73
CA ILE A 217 -12.88 -6.00 10.62
C ILE A 217 -12.77 -4.49 10.79
N SER A 218 -12.55 -4.06 12.02
CA SER A 218 -12.29 -2.67 12.39
C SER A 218 -11.45 -2.66 13.67
N PRO A 219 -10.53 -1.67 13.84
CA PRO A 219 -9.82 -1.45 15.09
C PRO A 219 -10.78 -1.14 16.25
N ASP A 220 -11.91 -0.50 15.95
CA ASP A 220 -13.04 -0.33 16.86
C ASP A 220 -14.11 -1.41 16.57
N PRO A 221 -14.28 -2.41 17.46
CA PRO A 221 -15.29 -3.45 17.28
C PRO A 221 -16.73 -2.92 17.20
N ALA A 222 -17.02 -1.75 17.78
CA ALA A 222 -18.35 -1.14 17.72
C ALA A 222 -18.70 -0.60 16.33
N ALA A 223 -17.70 -0.39 15.47
CA ALA A 223 -17.88 0.04 14.09
C ALA A 223 -18.09 -1.12 13.10
N ARG A 224 -18.14 -2.38 13.57
CA ARG A 224 -18.47 -3.55 12.75
C ARG A 224 -19.96 -3.60 12.44
N GLY A 225 -20.32 -4.19 11.31
CA GLY A 225 -21.70 -4.22 10.81
C GLY A 225 -21.89 -3.34 9.58
N GLU A 226 -23.15 -3.07 9.23
CA GLU A 226 -23.46 -2.19 8.11
C GLU A 226 -22.96 -0.77 8.38
N TRP A 227 -22.15 -0.25 7.46
CA TRP A 227 -21.63 1.10 7.53
C TRP A 227 -22.45 2.02 6.62
N SER A 228 -23.24 2.88 7.25
CA SER A 228 -23.99 3.92 6.53
C SER A 228 -23.03 4.98 5.96
N VAL A 229 -22.76 4.86 4.66
CA VAL A 229 -22.00 5.81 3.83
C VAL A 229 -22.67 5.96 2.46
N PRO A 230 -22.40 7.05 1.72
CA PRO A 230 -22.83 7.15 0.33
C PRO A 230 -22.27 6.01 -0.49
N ALA A 231 -23.16 5.13 -0.96
CA ALA A 231 -22.83 3.99 -1.79
C ALA A 231 -23.93 3.80 -2.85
N ARG A 232 -23.52 3.61 -4.10
CA ARG A 232 -24.39 3.38 -5.23
C ARG A 232 -23.88 2.21 -6.05
N LEU A 233 -24.82 1.41 -6.53
CA LEU A 233 -24.56 0.31 -7.45
C LEU A 233 -25.47 0.48 -8.66
N THR A 234 -24.90 0.39 -9.85
CA THR A 234 -25.66 0.30 -11.10
C THR A 234 -25.19 -0.90 -11.90
N ARG A 235 -26.10 -1.58 -12.58
CA ARG A 235 -25.75 -2.67 -13.50
C ARG A 235 -26.29 -2.37 -14.89
N GLN A 236 -25.44 -2.49 -15.90
CA GLN A 236 -25.79 -2.34 -17.30
C GLN A 236 -25.19 -3.51 -18.09
N GLY A 237 -26.04 -4.41 -18.56
CA GLY A 237 -25.58 -5.66 -19.18
C GLY A 237 -24.86 -6.53 -18.17
N ASP A 238 -23.60 -6.87 -18.49
CA ASP A 238 -22.67 -7.66 -17.68
C ASP A 238 -21.79 -6.81 -16.74
N VAL A 239 -21.92 -5.48 -16.79
CA VAL A 239 -21.09 -4.58 -15.97
C VAL A 239 -21.85 -4.06 -14.75
N THR A 240 -21.36 -4.37 -13.56
CA THR A 240 -21.78 -3.76 -12.29
C THR A 240 -20.78 -2.66 -11.89
N HIS A 241 -21.26 -1.43 -11.71
CA HIS A 241 -20.46 -0.27 -11.29
C HIS A 241 -20.84 0.14 -9.87
N TYR A 242 -19.84 0.06 -8.97
CA TYR A 242 -19.89 0.50 -7.58
C TYR A 242 -19.27 1.89 -7.45
N GLU A 243 -19.96 2.78 -6.77
CA GLU A 243 -19.51 4.13 -6.43
C GLU A 243 -19.67 4.30 -4.91
N VAL A 244 -18.57 4.43 -4.17
CA VAL A 244 -18.59 4.45 -2.69
C VAL A 244 -17.73 5.59 -2.16
N SER A 245 -18.24 6.31 -1.15
CA SER A 245 -17.50 7.34 -0.40
C SER A 245 -17.17 6.84 1.00
N LEU A 246 -15.89 6.72 1.33
CA LEU A 246 -15.41 6.22 2.62
C LEU A 246 -14.66 7.33 3.37
N PRO A 247 -15.16 7.80 4.53
CA PRO A 247 -14.46 8.80 5.33
C PRO A 247 -13.05 8.36 5.75
N LEU A 248 -12.03 9.12 5.35
CA LEU A 248 -10.62 8.84 5.67
C LEU A 248 -10.40 8.70 7.18
N ALA A 249 -11.03 9.56 7.97
CA ALA A 249 -10.96 9.54 9.43
C ALA A 249 -11.44 8.21 10.04
N LYS A 250 -12.51 7.62 9.49
CA LYS A 250 -13.04 6.32 9.96
C LYS A 250 -12.16 5.14 9.53
N LEU A 251 -11.35 5.32 8.49
CA LEU A 251 -10.31 4.37 8.10
C LEU A 251 -8.99 4.58 8.87
N GLY A 252 -8.90 5.61 9.73
CA GLY A 252 -7.66 5.96 10.43
C GLY A 252 -6.57 6.53 9.50
N ILE A 253 -6.95 7.00 8.31
CA ILE A 253 -6.03 7.56 7.31
C ILE A 253 -6.03 9.09 7.44
N SER A 254 -4.86 9.68 7.59
CA SER A 254 -4.70 11.14 7.58
C SER A 254 -5.02 11.70 6.18
N PRO A 255 -5.76 12.82 6.06
CA PRO A 255 -6.08 13.42 4.76
C PRO A 255 -4.91 14.19 4.13
N GLU A 256 -3.79 14.30 4.83
CA GLU A 256 -2.62 15.07 4.39
C GLU A 256 -1.98 14.48 3.12
N PRO A 257 -1.61 15.31 2.13
CA PRO A 257 -0.82 14.87 1.00
C PRO A 257 0.47 14.16 1.44
N GLY A 258 0.85 13.10 0.74
CA GLY A 258 1.97 12.24 1.08
C GLY A 258 1.66 11.17 2.13
N THR A 259 0.45 11.15 2.72
CA THR A 259 0.04 10.07 3.63
C THR A 259 0.08 8.73 2.91
N LEU A 260 0.74 7.76 3.55
CA LEU A 260 0.79 6.37 3.11
C LEU A 260 -0.21 5.54 3.89
N PHE A 261 -0.80 4.59 3.19
CA PHE A 261 -1.55 3.49 3.77
C PHE A 261 -1.41 2.27 2.87
N ARG A 262 -1.78 1.10 3.39
CA ARG A 262 -1.85 -0.12 2.62
C ARG A 262 -3.30 -0.44 2.27
N PHE A 263 -3.52 -1.05 1.11
CA PHE A 263 -4.81 -1.61 0.75
C PHE A 263 -4.66 -2.84 -0.14
N ALA A 264 -5.70 -3.65 -0.20
CA ALA A 264 -5.88 -4.72 -1.16
C ALA A 264 -7.37 -4.86 -1.45
N PHE A 265 -7.72 -5.49 -2.56
CA PHE A 265 -9.11 -5.86 -2.79
C PHE A 265 -9.22 -7.15 -3.59
N LEU A 266 -10.35 -7.81 -3.44
CA LEU A 266 -10.76 -8.93 -4.28
C LEU A 266 -12.22 -8.79 -4.71
N VAL A 267 -12.55 -9.38 -5.86
CA VAL A 267 -13.91 -9.48 -6.38
C VAL A 267 -14.32 -10.94 -6.38
N ASN A 268 -15.33 -11.25 -5.59
CA ASN A 268 -15.92 -12.57 -5.46
C ASN A 268 -16.83 -12.86 -6.63
N GLU A 269 -16.85 -14.13 -7.06
CA GLU A 269 -17.72 -14.59 -8.13
C GLU A 269 -18.57 -15.78 -7.68
N ASN A 270 -19.87 -15.70 -7.96
CA ASN A 270 -20.86 -16.73 -7.71
C ASN A 270 -21.73 -17.00 -8.96
N ASP A 271 -21.42 -18.10 -9.66
CA ASP A 271 -22.17 -18.54 -10.84
C ASP A 271 -23.51 -19.25 -10.51
N GLY A 272 -24.05 -19.05 -9.30
CA GLY A 272 -25.33 -19.60 -8.82
C GLY A 272 -25.23 -20.90 -8.02
N GLN A 273 -24.02 -21.41 -7.76
CA GLN A 273 -23.76 -22.58 -6.92
C GLN A 273 -23.03 -22.21 -5.60
N GLY A 274 -22.93 -20.91 -5.31
CA GLY A 274 -22.09 -20.35 -4.26
C GLY A 274 -20.81 -19.76 -4.84
N ARG A 275 -20.02 -19.10 -3.99
CA ARG A 275 -18.73 -18.52 -4.40
C ARG A 275 -17.78 -19.59 -4.95
N VAL A 276 -17.39 -19.45 -6.22
CA VAL A 276 -16.56 -20.43 -6.93
C VAL A 276 -15.11 -19.98 -7.11
N ARG A 277 -14.89 -18.67 -7.20
CA ARG A 277 -13.56 -18.07 -7.36
C ARG A 277 -13.55 -16.61 -6.91
N TRP A 278 -12.39 -15.99 -7.02
CA TRP A 278 -12.25 -14.54 -6.94
C TRP A 278 -11.08 -14.07 -7.79
N ILE A 279 -11.08 -12.78 -8.14
CA ILE A 279 -9.93 -12.09 -8.74
C ILE A 279 -9.42 -11.03 -7.76
N GLU A 280 -8.10 -10.90 -7.57
CA GLU A 280 -7.55 -9.99 -6.55
C GLU A 280 -6.44 -9.07 -7.05
N TRP A 281 -6.39 -7.87 -6.46
CA TRP A 281 -5.22 -7.00 -6.51
C TRP A 281 -4.55 -7.04 -5.14
N MET A 282 -3.30 -7.53 -5.15
CA MET A 282 -2.56 -7.86 -3.93
C MET A 282 -3.25 -8.96 -3.10
N GLY A 283 -2.53 -9.50 -2.11
CA GLY A 283 -3.01 -10.62 -1.31
C GLY A 283 -3.62 -10.19 0.02
N GLY A 284 -3.68 -11.13 0.97
CA GLY A 284 -3.99 -10.82 2.36
C GLY A 284 -5.46 -10.78 2.76
N ILE A 285 -6.42 -10.97 1.84
CA ILE A 285 -7.86 -11.00 2.17
C ILE A 285 -8.44 -12.40 2.01
N GLY A 286 -8.30 -13.02 0.84
CA GLY A 286 -8.96 -14.29 0.51
C GLY A 286 -8.36 -15.51 1.20
N ARG A 287 -7.02 -15.59 1.30
CA ARG A 287 -6.30 -16.78 1.80
C ARG A 287 -5.80 -16.67 3.24
N SER A 288 -5.18 -15.55 3.60
CA SER A 288 -4.28 -15.48 4.77
C SER A 288 -4.69 -14.48 5.84
N LYS A 289 -5.68 -13.60 5.59
CA LYS A 289 -6.06 -12.48 6.47
C LYS A 289 -4.83 -11.72 6.99
N ASN A 290 -3.91 -11.41 6.07
CA ASN A 290 -2.57 -10.91 6.36
C ASN A 290 -2.33 -9.55 5.66
N PRO A 291 -2.41 -8.43 6.39
CA PRO A 291 -2.19 -7.09 5.82
C PRO A 291 -0.77 -6.82 5.30
N ASP A 292 0.22 -7.67 5.60
CA ASP A 292 1.56 -7.54 5.03
C ASP A 292 1.62 -7.86 3.53
N GLU A 293 0.59 -8.51 2.99
CA GLU A 293 0.43 -8.76 1.57
C GLU A 293 -0.25 -7.60 0.82
N PHE A 294 -0.71 -6.56 1.53
CA PHE A 294 -1.38 -5.41 0.92
C PHE A 294 -0.39 -4.52 0.17
N GLY A 295 -0.85 -3.89 -0.90
CA GLY A 295 -0.09 -2.91 -1.66
C GLY A 295 -0.11 -1.52 -1.02
N TRP A 296 0.81 -0.65 -1.41
CA TRP A 296 0.87 0.72 -0.94
C TRP A 296 -0.08 1.65 -1.70
N ALA A 297 -0.60 2.67 -1.02
CA ALA A 297 -1.23 3.84 -1.62
C ALA A 297 -0.60 5.11 -1.03
N VAL A 298 -0.60 6.17 -1.83
CA VAL A 298 -0.12 7.50 -1.43
C VAL A 298 -1.16 8.56 -1.81
N LEU A 299 -1.55 9.40 -0.85
CA LEU A 299 -2.40 10.55 -1.14
C LEU A 299 -1.59 11.61 -1.89
N ARG A 300 -2.06 12.05 -3.06
CA ARG A 300 -1.48 13.14 -3.85
C ARG A 300 -2.33 14.39 -3.73
#